data_AF-A0A2I1FGJ9-F1
#
_entry.id   AF-A0A2I1FGJ9-F1
#
_cell.length_a   1.000
_cell.length_b   1.000
_cell.length_c   1.000
_cell.angle_alpha   90.00
_cell.angle_beta   90.00
_cell.angle_gamma   90.00
#
_symmetry.space_group_name_H-M   'P 1'
#
loop_
_entity.id
_entity.type
_entity.pdbx_description
1 polymer ?
#
loop_
_entity_poly.entity_id
_entity_poly.type
_entity_poly.pdbx_seq_one_letter_code
_entity_poly.pdbx_strand_id
1 'polypeptide(L)'
;MSRKKFEKFPLTVRYFTEKGYSIDKIKLFFRKGIFPYDWINAWEKFDRTSLPSRKNFYSLLSQQNISKEDYEHAQKVWQIFKMKNFREYHDLYLETDVLLLADVFMNYTIMCLKNDGLDLFHYISAPRMFNDSLYKNSGTELKLMTNMDEYLTVENGIREGMIMTSHRYAKANNPQCSDYEFSKLNSWIMYKDMNALYSGAMTQYMLTEILDKVSPEKVPDIQSIAPDADIDYTLEVDLEVPVHLHNYFADYPLAPEKQIVLEDWFSLYNKKLVQDKNVGNGKYVSEEKLVQTLFTKKNYAVHY
;
A
#
# COMPACT_ATOMS: atom_id res chain seq x y z
N MET A 1 5.51 -25.58 17.28
CA MET A 1 4.64 -25.22 16.14
C MET A 1 3.21 -25.65 16.49
N SER A 2 2.25 -24.73 16.56
CA SER A 2 0.91 -25.05 17.09
C SER A 2 0.07 -25.86 16.10
N ARG A 3 -0.76 -26.80 16.61
CA ARG A 3 -1.75 -27.58 15.84
C ARG A 3 -2.63 -26.72 14.90
N LYS A 4 -2.83 -25.44 15.26
CA LYS A 4 -3.64 -24.45 14.53
C LYS A 4 -3.22 -24.20 13.07
N LYS A 5 -1.98 -24.49 12.66
CA LYS A 5 -1.59 -24.30 11.25
C LYS A 5 -2.19 -25.34 10.30
N PHE A 6 -2.31 -26.60 10.72
CA PHE A 6 -2.81 -27.67 9.85
C PHE A 6 -4.29 -27.50 9.50
N GLU A 7 -5.08 -27.03 10.46
CA GLU A 7 -6.50 -26.72 10.28
C GLU A 7 -6.73 -25.61 9.23
N LYS A 8 -5.73 -24.75 8.99
CA LYS A 8 -5.81 -23.68 8.00
C LYS A 8 -5.42 -24.10 6.59
N PHE A 9 -4.79 -25.27 6.40
CA PHE A 9 -4.36 -25.71 5.06
C PHE A 9 -4.87 -27.12 4.73
N PRO A 10 -6.19 -27.35 4.81
CA PRO A 10 -6.76 -28.70 4.67
C PRO A 10 -6.52 -29.31 3.29
N LEU A 11 -6.52 -28.54 2.19
CA LEU A 11 -6.26 -29.07 0.85
C LEU A 11 -4.80 -29.51 0.72
N THR A 12 -3.86 -28.66 1.13
CA THR A 12 -2.42 -28.95 1.10
C THR A 12 -2.10 -30.19 1.92
N VAL A 13 -2.64 -30.27 3.15
CA VAL A 13 -2.41 -31.42 4.04
C VAL A 13 -3.01 -32.68 3.44
N ARG A 14 -4.25 -32.64 2.94
CA ARG A 14 -4.90 -33.80 2.33
C ARG A 14 -4.10 -34.30 1.12
N TYR A 15 -3.78 -33.41 0.18
CA TYR A 15 -3.09 -33.75 -1.06
C TYR A 15 -1.73 -34.42 -0.82
N PHE A 16 -0.90 -33.84 0.05
CA PHE A 16 0.42 -34.41 0.31
C PHE A 16 0.37 -35.68 1.19
N THR A 17 -0.65 -35.81 2.04
CA THR A 17 -0.89 -37.07 2.79
C THR A 17 -1.30 -38.19 1.83
N GLU A 18 -2.15 -37.92 0.84
CA GLU A 18 -2.54 -38.86 -0.22
C GLU A 18 -1.35 -39.25 -1.11
N LYS A 19 -0.38 -38.34 -1.33
CA LYS A 19 0.93 -38.65 -1.94
C LYS A 19 1.88 -39.46 -1.03
N GLY A 20 1.48 -39.80 0.19
CA GLY A 20 2.27 -40.59 1.13
C GLY A 20 3.32 -39.80 1.91
N TYR A 21 3.24 -38.47 1.96
CA TYR A 21 4.14 -37.67 2.78
C TYR A 21 3.70 -37.65 4.24
N SER A 22 4.66 -37.84 5.15
CA SER A 22 4.39 -37.70 6.58
C SER A 22 4.11 -36.24 6.96
N ILE A 23 3.39 -36.04 8.06
CA ILE A 23 3.09 -34.70 8.60
C ILE A 23 4.37 -33.88 8.84
N ASP A 24 5.47 -34.52 9.25
CA ASP A 24 6.75 -33.82 9.46
C ASP A 24 7.39 -33.31 8.15
N LYS A 25 7.16 -34.00 7.03
CA LYS A 25 7.55 -33.50 5.71
C LYS A 25 6.66 -32.33 5.30
N ILE A 26 5.35 -32.46 5.48
CA ILE A 26 4.37 -31.42 5.11
C ILE A 26 4.62 -30.10 5.87
N LYS A 27 5.10 -30.18 7.13
CA LYS A 27 5.49 -28.97 7.90
C LYS A 27 6.52 -28.09 7.20
N LEU A 28 7.35 -28.66 6.31
CA LEU A 28 8.36 -27.91 5.58
C LEU A 28 7.74 -26.96 4.56
N PHE A 29 6.50 -27.22 4.11
CA PHE A 29 5.79 -26.40 3.14
C PHE A 29 5.16 -25.13 3.73
N PHE A 30 4.96 -25.05 5.04
CA PHE A 30 4.34 -23.86 5.68
C PHE A 30 5.31 -22.70 5.94
N ARG A 31 6.47 -22.71 5.30
CA ARG A 31 7.43 -21.61 5.20
C ARG A 31 7.51 -21.21 3.73
N LYS A 32 7.83 -19.94 3.47
CA LYS A 32 8.13 -19.45 2.12
C LYS A 32 9.11 -20.40 1.43
N GLY A 33 8.69 -21.00 0.31
CA GLY A 33 9.55 -21.84 -0.50
C GLY A 33 10.67 -21.02 -1.15
N ILE A 34 11.81 -21.66 -1.39
CA ILE A 34 13.03 -20.99 -1.88
C ILE A 34 13.28 -21.43 -3.32
N PHE A 35 13.24 -20.48 -4.25
CA PHE A 35 13.36 -20.76 -5.68
C PHE A 35 14.32 -19.77 -6.37
N PRO A 36 15.27 -20.23 -7.21
CA PRO A 36 16.24 -19.39 -7.90
C PRO A 36 15.68 -18.91 -9.26
N TYR A 37 14.76 -17.95 -9.23
CA TYR A 37 14.03 -17.46 -10.40
C TYR A 37 14.95 -17.06 -11.57
N ASP A 38 15.91 -16.17 -11.32
CA ASP A 38 16.81 -15.66 -12.35
C ASP A 38 17.79 -16.72 -12.89
N TRP A 39 18.03 -17.79 -12.12
CA TRP A 39 18.86 -18.88 -12.58
C TRP A 39 18.13 -19.80 -13.55
N ILE A 40 16.80 -19.98 -13.47
CA ILE A 40 16.06 -20.84 -14.41
C ILE A 40 15.80 -20.10 -15.72
N ASN A 41 16.85 -20.02 -16.54
CA ASN A 41 16.83 -19.34 -17.84
C ASN A 41 17.00 -20.29 -19.04
N ALA A 42 17.05 -21.60 -18.81
CA ALA A 42 17.22 -22.62 -19.84
C ALA A 42 16.67 -23.97 -19.36
N TRP A 43 16.12 -24.79 -20.26
CA TRP A 43 15.44 -26.03 -19.92
C TRP A 43 16.36 -27.09 -19.32
N GLU A 44 17.63 -27.12 -19.74
CA GLU A 44 18.64 -28.08 -19.30
C GLU A 44 18.98 -27.92 -17.81
N LYS A 45 18.60 -26.79 -17.21
CA LYS A 45 18.79 -26.56 -15.76
C LYS A 45 17.87 -27.43 -14.91
N PHE A 46 16.72 -27.86 -15.44
CA PHE A 46 15.83 -28.79 -14.77
C PHE A 46 16.44 -30.19 -14.63
N ASP A 47 17.34 -30.57 -15.54
CA ASP A 47 17.96 -31.90 -15.53
C ASP A 47 19.21 -31.96 -14.63
N ARG A 48 19.59 -30.85 -14.00
CA ARG A 48 20.70 -30.78 -13.04
C ARG A 48 20.38 -31.63 -11.81
N THR A 49 21.31 -32.50 -11.43
CA THR A 49 21.19 -33.45 -10.32
C THR A 49 21.58 -32.88 -8.96
N SER A 50 21.78 -31.57 -8.87
CA SER A 50 22.13 -30.87 -7.64
C SER A 50 21.42 -29.52 -7.55
N LEU A 51 21.20 -29.08 -6.31
CA LEU A 51 20.76 -27.73 -6.04
C LEU A 51 21.84 -26.74 -6.49
N PRO A 52 21.49 -25.64 -7.20
CA PRO A 52 22.48 -24.65 -7.59
C PRO A 52 23.12 -24.00 -6.35
N SER A 53 24.35 -23.49 -6.51
CA SER A 53 25.04 -22.81 -5.41
C SER A 53 24.25 -21.60 -4.91
N ARG A 54 24.43 -21.21 -3.64
CA ARG A 54 23.79 -20.00 -3.07
C ARG A 54 23.99 -18.76 -3.95
N LYS A 55 25.16 -18.59 -4.57
CA LYS A 55 25.44 -17.46 -5.48
C LYS A 55 24.43 -17.36 -6.63
N ASN A 56 23.89 -18.48 -7.09
CA ASN A 56 22.92 -18.56 -8.18
C ASN A 56 21.47 -18.29 -7.72
N PHE A 57 21.22 -18.05 -6.44
CA PHE A 57 19.94 -17.57 -5.93
C PHE A 57 19.88 -16.03 -5.85
N TYR A 58 20.82 -15.33 -6.49
CA TYR A 58 20.78 -13.86 -6.57
C TYR A 58 19.54 -13.42 -7.33
N SER A 59 18.78 -12.49 -6.75
CA SER A 59 17.59 -11.93 -7.36
C SER A 59 17.90 -10.59 -8.01
N LEU A 60 17.61 -10.44 -9.30
CA LEU A 60 17.73 -9.16 -10.00
C LEU A 60 16.72 -8.13 -9.48
N LEU A 61 15.54 -8.58 -9.05
CA LEU A 61 14.47 -7.73 -8.52
C LEU A 61 14.84 -7.08 -7.18
N SER A 62 15.33 -7.86 -6.22
CA SER A 62 15.74 -7.32 -4.91
C SER A 62 17.20 -6.86 -4.87
N GLN A 63 17.96 -7.11 -5.94
CA GLN A 63 19.41 -6.90 -6.05
C GLN A 63 20.21 -7.55 -4.90
N GLN A 64 19.69 -8.63 -4.33
CA GLN A 64 20.27 -9.30 -3.17
C GLN A 64 20.29 -10.81 -3.36
N ASN A 65 21.22 -11.45 -2.66
CA ASN A 65 21.26 -12.90 -2.55
C ASN A 65 20.38 -13.36 -1.37
N ILE A 66 19.90 -14.60 -1.42
CA ILE A 66 19.14 -15.20 -0.32
C ILE A 66 19.98 -15.31 0.97
N SER A 67 19.30 -15.33 2.11
CA SER A 67 19.93 -15.56 3.41
C SER A 67 20.57 -16.95 3.50
N LYS A 68 21.47 -17.14 4.46
CA LYS A 68 22.10 -18.45 4.69
C LYS A 68 21.03 -19.45 5.17
N GLU A 69 20.13 -18.99 6.02
CA GLU A 69 19.05 -19.74 6.65
C GLU A 69 17.99 -20.20 5.63
N ASP A 70 17.75 -19.40 4.58
CA ASP A 70 16.88 -19.77 3.46
C ASP A 70 17.56 -20.82 2.57
N TYR A 71 18.85 -20.67 2.28
CA TYR A 71 19.58 -21.66 1.49
C TYR A 71 19.67 -23.01 2.21
N GLU A 72 19.95 -23.01 3.52
CA GLU A 72 19.93 -24.22 4.35
C GLU A 72 18.55 -24.90 4.33
N HIS A 73 17.48 -24.12 4.27
CA HIS A 73 16.13 -24.66 4.12
C HIS A 73 15.91 -25.34 2.76
N ALA A 74 16.36 -24.73 1.66
CA ALA A 74 16.31 -25.33 0.33
C ALA A 74 17.10 -26.66 0.28
N GLN A 75 18.29 -26.68 0.88
CA GLN A 75 19.10 -27.90 1.00
C GLN A 75 18.37 -28.97 1.83
N LYS A 76 17.75 -28.58 2.94
CA LYS A 76 16.96 -29.50 3.78
C LYS A 76 15.80 -30.12 3.02
N VAL A 77 15.06 -29.33 2.24
CA VAL A 77 13.97 -29.83 1.37
C VAL A 77 14.54 -30.80 0.34
N TRP A 78 15.59 -30.42 -0.39
CA TRP A 78 16.25 -31.29 -1.37
C TRP A 78 16.60 -32.67 -0.80
N GLN A 79 17.20 -32.71 0.40
CA GLN A 79 17.62 -33.94 1.05
C GLN A 79 16.45 -34.79 1.59
N ILE A 80 15.49 -34.17 2.29
CA ILE A 80 14.36 -34.89 2.91
C ILE A 80 13.43 -35.54 1.87
N PHE A 81 13.24 -34.84 0.75
CA PHE A 81 12.42 -35.34 -0.35
C PHE A 81 13.21 -36.16 -1.36
N LYS A 82 14.54 -36.30 -1.17
CA LYS A 82 15.45 -37.12 -1.99
C LYS A 82 15.36 -36.75 -3.47
N MET A 83 15.41 -35.46 -3.75
CA MET A 83 15.31 -34.94 -5.12
C MET A 83 16.45 -35.47 -6.00
N LYS A 84 16.10 -36.01 -7.17
CA LYS A 84 17.05 -36.56 -8.14
C LYS A 84 17.58 -35.48 -9.08
N ASN A 85 16.73 -34.53 -9.42
CA ASN A 85 17.04 -33.43 -10.30
C ASN A 85 16.26 -32.17 -9.90
N PHE A 86 16.60 -31.06 -10.53
CA PHE A 86 15.99 -29.78 -10.23
C PHE A 86 14.52 -29.70 -10.69
N ARG A 87 14.12 -30.50 -11.69
CA ARG A 87 12.71 -30.65 -12.11
C ARG A 87 11.83 -31.12 -10.96
N GLU A 88 12.22 -32.18 -10.26
CA GLU A 88 11.46 -32.69 -9.11
C GLU A 88 11.37 -31.63 -7.99
N TYR A 89 12.44 -30.85 -7.76
CA TYR A 89 12.42 -29.74 -6.82
C TYR A 89 11.47 -28.62 -7.25
N HIS A 90 11.49 -28.25 -8.53
CA HIS A 90 10.59 -27.27 -9.11
C HIS A 90 9.13 -27.71 -9.01
N ASP A 91 8.82 -28.96 -9.39
CA ASP A 91 7.45 -29.45 -9.41
C ASP A 91 6.89 -29.49 -7.98
N LEU A 92 7.68 -29.92 -7.00
CA LEU A 92 7.28 -29.83 -5.59
C LEU A 92 7.07 -28.39 -5.12
N TYR A 93 7.94 -27.47 -5.52
CA TYR A 93 7.81 -26.05 -5.20
C TYR A 93 6.51 -25.47 -5.77
N LEU A 94 6.24 -25.72 -7.05
CA LEU A 94 5.05 -25.22 -7.75
C LEU A 94 3.76 -25.83 -7.19
N GLU A 95 3.73 -27.16 -6.98
CA GLU A 95 2.59 -27.82 -6.34
C GLU A 95 2.29 -27.23 -4.96
N THR A 96 3.34 -26.99 -4.16
CA THR A 96 3.21 -26.38 -2.84
C THR A 96 2.62 -24.98 -2.94
N ASP A 97 3.15 -24.14 -3.84
CA ASP A 97 2.72 -22.75 -3.99
C ASP A 97 1.24 -22.66 -4.42
N VAL A 98 0.83 -23.49 -5.38
CA VAL A 98 -0.55 -23.57 -5.86
C VAL A 98 -1.51 -24.06 -4.77
N LEU A 99 -1.15 -25.10 -4.02
CA LEU A 99 -2.01 -25.65 -2.96
C LEU A 99 -2.16 -24.68 -1.78
N LEU A 100 -1.08 -24.01 -1.38
CA LEU A 100 -1.12 -23.01 -0.33
C LEU A 100 -1.99 -21.82 -0.76
N LEU A 101 -1.86 -21.36 -2.00
CA LEU A 101 -2.70 -20.30 -2.55
C LEU A 101 -4.18 -20.72 -2.56
N ALA A 102 -4.48 -21.94 -2.99
CA ALA A 102 -5.85 -22.47 -2.99
C ALA A 102 -6.46 -22.51 -1.58
N ASP A 103 -5.70 -22.99 -0.59
CA ASP A 103 -6.13 -22.98 0.81
C ASP A 103 -6.37 -21.55 1.34
N VAL A 104 -5.47 -20.61 1.04
CA VAL A 104 -5.64 -19.19 1.43
C VAL A 104 -6.91 -18.62 0.80
N PHE A 105 -7.12 -18.84 -0.50
CA PHE A 105 -8.27 -18.33 -1.23
C PHE A 105 -9.58 -18.94 -0.73
N MET A 106 -9.60 -20.24 -0.47
CA MET A 106 -10.76 -20.94 0.09
C MET A 106 -11.10 -20.43 1.49
N ASN A 107 -10.11 -20.29 2.37
CA ASN A 107 -10.34 -19.74 3.72
C ASN A 107 -10.86 -18.30 3.66
N TYR A 108 -10.30 -17.48 2.78
CA TYR A 108 -10.72 -16.10 2.61
C TYR A 108 -12.16 -16.03 2.07
N THR A 109 -12.51 -16.89 1.10
CA THR A 109 -13.89 -17.00 0.58
C THR A 109 -14.87 -17.42 1.67
N ILE A 110 -14.54 -18.45 2.48
CA ILE A 110 -15.37 -18.87 3.62
C ILE A 110 -15.55 -17.73 4.62
N MET A 111 -14.48 -16.97 4.88
CA MET A 111 -14.53 -15.82 5.78
C MET A 111 -15.45 -14.72 5.26
N CYS A 112 -15.33 -14.34 3.99
CA CYS A 112 -16.18 -13.32 3.35
C CYS A 112 -17.64 -13.76 3.28
N LEU A 113 -17.91 -15.03 2.96
CA LEU A 113 -19.27 -15.59 3.00
C LEU A 113 -19.85 -15.54 4.42
N LYS A 114 -19.05 -15.85 5.43
CA LYS A 114 -19.51 -15.86 6.82
C LYS A 114 -19.75 -14.46 7.38
N ASN A 115 -18.84 -13.52 7.09
CA ASN A 115 -18.85 -12.19 7.70
C ASN A 115 -19.74 -11.21 6.91
N ASP A 116 -19.63 -11.23 5.58
CA ASP A 116 -20.28 -10.27 4.69
C ASP A 116 -21.41 -10.89 3.87
N GLY A 117 -21.51 -12.23 3.84
CA GLY A 117 -22.45 -12.93 2.95
C GLY A 117 -22.15 -12.67 1.48
N LEU A 118 -20.88 -12.46 1.13
CA LEU A 118 -20.40 -12.21 -0.23
C LEU A 118 -19.48 -13.34 -0.67
N ASP A 119 -19.72 -13.87 -1.87
CA ASP A 119 -18.84 -14.86 -2.49
C ASP A 119 -17.77 -14.16 -3.32
N LEU A 120 -16.51 -14.36 -2.93
CA LEU A 120 -15.34 -13.80 -3.60
C LEU A 120 -15.25 -14.19 -5.07
N PHE A 121 -15.78 -15.35 -5.48
CA PHE A 121 -15.74 -15.81 -6.87
C PHE A 121 -16.59 -14.95 -7.83
N HIS A 122 -17.44 -14.06 -7.32
CA HIS A 122 -18.17 -13.08 -8.13
C HIS A 122 -17.42 -11.75 -8.33
N TYR A 123 -16.22 -11.62 -7.75
CA TYR A 123 -15.45 -10.39 -7.76
C TYR A 123 -14.13 -10.54 -8.51
N ILE A 124 -13.80 -9.53 -9.32
CA ILE A 124 -12.51 -9.45 -10.02
C ILE A 124 -11.39 -9.05 -9.04
N SER A 125 -11.71 -8.29 -8.00
CA SER A 125 -10.73 -7.75 -7.06
C SER A 125 -11.30 -7.60 -5.65
N ALA A 126 -10.41 -7.67 -4.66
CA ALA A 126 -10.79 -7.47 -3.26
C ALA A 126 -11.40 -6.08 -2.99
N PRO A 127 -10.90 -4.95 -3.55
CA PRO A 127 -11.53 -3.65 -3.36
C PRO A 127 -12.98 -3.58 -3.81
N ARG A 128 -13.34 -4.25 -4.93
CA ARG A 128 -14.73 -4.31 -5.40
C ARG A 128 -15.62 -5.05 -4.42
N MET A 129 -15.15 -6.18 -3.89
CA MET A 129 -15.88 -6.93 -2.86
C MET A 129 -16.03 -6.12 -1.58
N PHE A 130 -14.98 -5.43 -1.13
CA PHE A 130 -15.03 -4.57 0.07
C PHE A 130 -16.00 -3.40 -0.10
N ASN A 131 -16.04 -2.81 -1.29
CA ASN A 131 -17.00 -1.75 -1.63
C ASN A 131 -18.44 -2.25 -1.52
N ASP A 132 -18.75 -3.43 -2.07
CA ASP A 132 -20.07 -4.03 -1.94
C ASP A 132 -20.39 -4.44 -0.49
N SER A 133 -19.42 -4.94 0.27
CA SER A 133 -19.58 -5.24 1.71
C SER A 133 -19.93 -3.97 2.49
N LEU A 134 -19.25 -2.86 2.22
CA LEU A 134 -19.52 -1.57 2.85
C LEU A 134 -20.98 -1.14 2.63
N TYR A 135 -21.43 -1.07 1.37
CA TYR A 135 -22.79 -0.62 1.06
C TYR A 135 -23.86 -1.60 1.54
N LYS A 136 -23.59 -2.90 1.47
CA LYS A 136 -24.50 -3.92 2.02
C LYS A 136 -24.68 -3.76 3.53
N ASN A 137 -23.59 -3.49 4.25
CA ASN A 137 -23.60 -3.35 5.71
C ASN A 137 -24.19 -2.00 6.16
N SER A 138 -23.94 -0.92 5.43
CA SER A 138 -24.47 0.40 5.77
C SER A 138 -25.93 0.59 5.33
N GLY A 139 -26.40 -0.17 4.33
CA GLY A 139 -27.69 0.04 3.69
C GLY A 139 -27.75 1.31 2.85
N THR A 140 -26.62 1.98 2.65
CA THR A 140 -26.50 3.23 1.90
C THR A 140 -26.53 2.95 0.41
N GLU A 141 -27.24 3.77 -0.34
CA GLU A 141 -27.23 3.76 -1.79
C GLU A 141 -26.44 4.98 -2.31
N LEU A 142 -25.37 4.72 -3.06
CA LEU A 142 -24.62 5.77 -3.76
C LEU A 142 -25.30 6.05 -5.11
N LYS A 143 -25.77 7.28 -5.31
CA LYS A 143 -26.40 7.66 -6.58
C LYS A 143 -25.35 7.90 -7.66
N LEU A 144 -25.64 7.38 -8.86
CA LEU A 144 -24.80 7.56 -10.02
C LEU A 144 -24.81 9.02 -10.47
N MET A 145 -23.63 9.63 -10.58
CA MET A 145 -23.46 10.93 -11.24
C MET A 145 -23.71 10.77 -12.74
N THR A 146 -24.77 11.40 -13.25
CA THR A 146 -25.13 11.36 -14.68
C THR A 146 -24.70 12.61 -15.44
N ASN A 147 -24.31 13.67 -14.72
CA ASN A 147 -23.87 14.93 -15.28
C ASN A 147 -22.34 15.01 -15.25
N MET A 148 -21.74 15.37 -16.39
CA MET A 148 -20.28 15.49 -16.52
C MET A 148 -19.72 16.61 -15.66
N ASP A 149 -20.42 17.74 -15.53
CA ASP A 149 -19.93 18.88 -14.76
C ASP A 149 -19.86 18.54 -13.26
N GLU A 150 -20.87 17.82 -12.75
CA GLU A 150 -20.90 17.31 -11.37
C GLU A 150 -19.75 16.33 -11.12
N TYR A 151 -19.53 15.39 -12.05
CA TYR A 151 -18.42 14.44 -11.98
C TYR A 151 -17.07 15.16 -11.96
N LEU A 152 -16.87 16.15 -12.85
CA LEU A 152 -15.62 16.91 -12.93
C LEU A 152 -15.39 17.76 -11.68
N THR A 153 -16.43 18.35 -11.08
CA THR A 153 -16.30 19.07 -9.80
C THR A 153 -15.81 18.14 -8.69
N VAL A 154 -16.39 16.94 -8.57
CA VAL A 154 -15.95 15.95 -7.57
C VAL A 154 -14.53 15.48 -7.86
N GLU A 155 -14.23 15.11 -9.11
CA GLU A 155 -12.89 14.67 -9.54
C GLU A 155 -11.82 15.73 -9.26
N ASN A 156 -12.13 17.00 -9.56
CA ASN A 156 -11.28 18.16 -9.27
C ASN A 156 -11.16 18.45 -7.76
N GLY A 157 -12.06 17.93 -6.93
CA GLY A 157 -12.00 17.99 -5.47
C GLY A 157 -11.14 16.88 -4.83
N ILE A 158 -10.89 15.77 -5.54
CA ILE A 158 -10.14 14.64 -4.99
C ILE A 158 -8.68 15.04 -4.74
N ARG A 159 -8.23 14.87 -3.49
CA ARG A 159 -6.85 15.03 -3.05
C ARG A 159 -6.34 13.70 -2.53
N GLU A 160 -5.09 13.38 -2.84
CA GLU A 160 -4.42 12.18 -2.34
C GLU A 160 -3.90 12.39 -0.91
N GLY A 161 -3.14 11.42 -0.39
CA GLY A 161 -2.46 11.56 0.88
C GLY A 161 -1.52 12.75 0.90
N MET A 162 -1.68 13.63 1.90
CA MET A 162 -0.81 14.79 2.07
C MET A 162 0.58 14.34 2.55
N ILE A 163 1.62 14.85 1.89
CA ILE A 163 3.02 14.66 2.27
C ILE A 163 3.65 16.04 2.49
N MET A 164 3.97 16.33 3.75
CA MET A 164 4.68 17.56 4.12
C MET A 164 5.97 17.20 4.85
N THR A 165 7.08 17.83 4.44
CA THR A 165 8.37 17.69 5.11
C THR A 165 8.92 19.09 5.41
N SER A 166 8.57 19.63 6.57
CA SER A 166 9.07 20.94 7.03
C SER A 166 10.54 20.89 7.43
N HIS A 167 11.01 19.74 7.93
CA HIS A 167 12.41 19.52 8.31
C HIS A 167 13.01 18.31 7.58
N ARG A 168 14.06 18.54 6.79
CA ARG A 168 14.64 17.52 5.89
C ARG A 168 15.30 16.34 6.60
N TYR A 169 15.89 16.58 7.77
CA TYR A 169 16.60 15.53 8.50
C TYR A 169 16.62 15.84 10.00
N ALA A 170 16.04 14.96 10.79
CA ALA A 170 16.13 14.99 12.24
C ALA A 170 16.77 13.70 12.73
N LYS A 171 17.66 13.81 13.71
CA LYS A 171 18.29 12.67 14.39
C LYS A 171 18.13 12.84 15.89
N ALA A 172 17.51 11.86 16.53
CA ALA A 172 17.43 11.79 17.98
C ALA A 172 18.81 11.45 18.57
N ASN A 173 19.19 12.10 19.67
CA ASN A 173 20.31 11.71 20.51
C ASN A 173 19.74 11.15 21.81
N ASN A 174 19.50 9.85 21.88
CA ASN A 174 19.03 9.22 23.12
C ASN A 174 19.84 7.95 23.42
N PRO A 175 19.95 7.53 24.70
CA PRO A 175 20.81 6.41 25.10
C PRO A 175 20.47 5.04 24.49
N GLN A 176 19.32 4.89 23.84
CA GLN A 176 18.94 3.63 23.18
C GLN A 176 19.45 3.55 21.73
N CYS A 177 19.92 4.66 21.16
CA CYS A 177 20.55 4.69 19.85
C CYS A 177 22.00 4.17 19.93
N SER A 178 22.41 3.35 18.95
CA SER A 178 23.76 2.77 18.89
C SER A 178 24.89 3.80 18.76
N ASP A 179 24.56 5.00 18.33
CA ASP A 179 25.45 6.13 18.07
C ASP A 179 25.17 7.32 19.02
N TYR A 180 24.68 7.03 20.22
CA TYR A 180 24.47 8.01 21.28
C TYR A 180 25.76 8.73 21.67
N GLU A 181 25.67 10.05 21.80
CA GLU A 181 26.78 10.89 22.24
C GLU A 181 26.43 11.57 23.58
N PHE A 182 27.13 11.16 24.65
CA PHE A 182 26.92 11.71 26.00
C PHE A 182 27.19 13.22 26.10
N SER A 183 28.00 13.78 25.19
CA SER A 183 28.32 15.22 25.15
C SER A 183 27.20 16.08 24.57
N LYS A 184 26.19 15.49 23.92
CA LYS A 184 25.05 16.19 23.32
C LYS A 184 23.82 16.09 24.21
N LEU A 185 22.95 17.10 24.13
CA LEU A 185 21.66 17.07 24.80
C LEU A 185 20.83 15.87 24.32
N ASN A 186 20.05 15.29 25.24
CA ASN A 186 19.15 14.21 24.88
C ASN A 186 17.98 14.74 24.03
N SER A 187 17.65 14.03 22.96
CA SER A 187 16.51 14.33 22.09
C SER A 187 15.84 13.05 21.62
N TRP A 188 14.54 13.13 21.35
CA TRP A 188 13.70 12.02 20.92
C TRP A 188 12.87 12.43 19.70
N ILE A 189 12.51 11.45 18.87
CA ILE A 189 11.57 11.62 17.76
C ILE A 189 10.31 10.86 18.12
N MET A 190 9.16 11.52 18.02
CA MET A 190 7.87 10.91 18.24
C MET A 190 7.28 10.48 16.90
N TYR A 191 6.87 9.21 16.81
CA TYR A 191 6.12 8.69 15.67
C TYR A 191 4.67 8.47 16.11
N LYS A 192 3.72 9.06 15.37
CA LYS A 192 2.29 8.84 15.54
C LYS A 192 1.75 8.30 14.23
N ASP A 193 0.95 7.24 14.33
CA ASP A 193 0.25 6.64 13.20
C ASP A 193 -1.21 6.45 13.58
N MET A 194 -2.11 6.83 12.68
CA MET A 194 -3.54 6.66 12.89
C MET A 194 -3.97 5.32 12.31
N ASN A 195 -4.30 4.39 13.20
CA ASN A 195 -4.81 3.08 12.82
C ASN A 195 -6.05 3.23 11.93
N ALA A 196 -5.98 2.69 10.71
CA ALA A 196 -7.08 2.70 9.75
C ALA A 196 -7.64 4.10 9.43
N LEU A 197 -6.76 5.10 9.21
CA LEU A 197 -7.11 6.49 8.87
C LEU A 197 -8.31 6.62 7.92
N TYR A 198 -8.24 6.01 6.73
CA TYR A 198 -9.32 6.13 5.74
C TYR A 198 -10.61 5.44 6.18
N SER A 199 -10.54 4.25 6.77
CA SER A 199 -11.74 3.58 7.28
C SER A 199 -12.39 4.38 8.42
N GLY A 200 -11.59 5.05 9.26
CA GLY A 200 -12.09 5.97 10.29
C GLY A 200 -12.70 7.25 9.72
N ALA A 201 -12.15 7.77 8.61
CA ALA A 201 -12.77 8.88 7.88
C ALA A 201 -14.11 8.46 7.25
N MET A 202 -14.19 7.24 6.71
CA MET A 202 -15.41 6.66 6.12
C MET A 202 -16.50 6.34 7.15
N THR A 203 -16.25 6.45 8.46
CA THR A 203 -17.31 6.38 9.48
C THR A 203 -17.98 7.73 9.75
N GLN A 204 -17.46 8.82 9.18
CA GLN A 204 -18.10 10.14 9.23
C GLN A 204 -19.17 10.25 8.14
N TYR A 205 -19.96 11.33 8.18
CA TYR A 205 -20.91 11.62 7.12
C TYR A 205 -20.19 11.86 5.79
N MET A 206 -20.69 11.26 4.72
CA MET A 206 -20.10 11.26 3.39
C MET A 206 -21.19 11.55 2.36
N LEU A 207 -20.86 12.25 1.28
CA LEU A 207 -21.76 12.48 0.15
C LEU A 207 -22.21 11.16 -0.48
N THR A 208 -23.53 10.97 -0.57
CA THR A 208 -24.16 9.82 -1.22
C THR A 208 -24.85 10.19 -2.53
N GLU A 209 -25.21 11.46 -2.68
CA GLU A 209 -25.89 12.00 -3.86
C GLU A 209 -25.57 13.48 -4.06
N ILE A 210 -25.64 13.95 -5.30
CA ILE A 210 -25.62 15.38 -5.63
C ILE A 210 -27.07 15.77 -5.93
N LEU A 211 -27.60 16.72 -5.16
CA LEU A 211 -29.01 17.12 -5.24
C LEU A 211 -29.28 18.12 -6.36
N ASP A 212 -28.54 19.23 -6.37
CA ASP A 212 -28.67 20.29 -7.37
C ASP A 212 -27.47 21.24 -7.30
N LYS A 213 -27.32 22.09 -8.32
CA LYS A 213 -26.39 23.22 -8.31
C LYS A 213 -27.08 24.46 -7.78
N VAL A 214 -26.53 25.03 -6.71
CA VAL A 214 -27.04 26.27 -6.10
C VAL A 214 -26.25 27.50 -6.56
N SER A 215 -26.91 28.64 -6.66
CA SER A 215 -26.24 29.92 -6.90
C SER A 215 -25.56 30.41 -5.62
N PRO A 216 -24.44 31.16 -5.70
CA PRO A 216 -23.68 31.58 -4.52
C PRO A 216 -24.52 32.33 -3.47
N GLU A 217 -25.53 33.10 -3.89
CA GLU A 217 -26.36 33.90 -2.98
C GLU A 217 -27.30 33.03 -2.12
N LYS A 218 -27.48 31.76 -2.48
CA LYS A 218 -28.31 30.79 -1.76
C LYS A 218 -27.50 29.88 -0.83
N VAL A 219 -26.18 29.93 -0.90
CA VAL A 219 -25.32 29.16 0.00
C VAL A 219 -25.39 29.82 1.39
N PRO A 220 -25.80 29.10 2.44
CA PRO A 220 -25.80 29.65 3.79
C PRO A 220 -24.37 29.93 4.27
N ASP A 221 -24.23 30.62 5.40
CA ASP A 221 -22.92 30.70 6.05
C ASP A 221 -22.45 29.29 6.40
N ILE A 222 -21.40 28.81 5.73
CA ILE A 222 -20.88 27.45 5.94
C ILE A 222 -20.55 27.20 7.41
N GLN A 223 -20.09 28.20 8.17
CA GLN A 223 -19.76 28.03 9.58
C GLN A 223 -20.98 27.74 10.47
N SER A 224 -22.19 27.95 9.95
CA SER A 224 -23.44 27.67 10.65
C SER A 224 -24.01 26.27 10.40
N ILE A 225 -23.43 25.52 9.46
CA ILE A 225 -23.87 24.16 9.12
C ILE A 225 -23.29 23.19 10.15
N ALA A 226 -24.12 22.25 10.62
CA ALA A 226 -23.66 21.23 11.56
C ALA A 226 -22.84 20.13 10.84
N PRO A 227 -21.81 19.55 11.46
CA PRO A 227 -21.03 18.45 10.85
C PRO A 227 -21.85 17.19 10.52
N ASP A 228 -23.04 17.06 11.11
CA ASP A 228 -24.00 15.97 10.91
C ASP A 228 -25.27 16.42 10.16
N ALA A 229 -25.20 17.54 9.45
CA ALA A 229 -26.31 18.02 8.62
C ALA A 229 -26.63 17.05 7.48
N ASP A 230 -27.92 16.89 7.17
CA ASP A 230 -28.40 16.04 6.07
C ASP A 230 -28.00 16.57 4.68
N ILE A 231 -27.73 17.87 4.58
CA ILE A 231 -27.34 18.55 3.34
C ILE A 231 -26.05 19.29 3.57
N ASP A 232 -25.12 19.10 2.65
CA ASP A 232 -23.83 19.78 2.64
C ASP A 232 -23.52 20.41 1.26
N TYR A 233 -22.44 21.19 1.18
CA TYR A 233 -22.06 21.97 0.00
C TYR A 233 -20.62 21.68 -0.41
N THR A 234 -20.45 21.30 -1.68
CA THR A 234 -19.15 21.39 -2.36
C THR A 234 -19.05 22.75 -3.07
N LEU A 235 -18.01 23.52 -2.72
CA LEU A 235 -17.82 24.89 -3.20
C LEU A 235 -16.57 24.99 -4.08
N GLU A 236 -16.66 25.79 -5.14
CA GLU A 236 -15.51 26.21 -5.94
C GLU A 236 -15.17 27.65 -5.56
N VAL A 237 -14.02 27.86 -4.92
CA VAL A 237 -13.66 29.16 -4.31
C VAL A 237 -12.23 29.58 -4.62
N ASP A 238 -11.99 30.89 -4.58
CA ASP A 238 -10.63 31.44 -4.57
C ASP A 238 -10.12 31.50 -3.13
N LEU A 239 -8.93 30.96 -2.88
CA LEU A 239 -8.31 30.96 -1.55
C LEU A 239 -7.05 31.80 -1.55
N GLU A 240 -6.93 32.68 -0.56
CA GLU A 240 -5.72 33.45 -0.31
C GLU A 240 -5.33 33.33 1.17
N VAL A 241 -4.05 33.06 1.43
CA VAL A 241 -3.51 33.08 2.79
C VAL A 241 -2.96 34.48 3.06
N PRO A 242 -3.53 35.24 4.03
CA PRO A 242 -3.02 36.56 4.39
C PRO A 242 -1.53 36.51 4.76
N VAL A 243 -0.76 37.48 4.26
CA VAL A 243 0.72 37.52 4.42
C VAL A 243 1.16 37.39 5.88
N HIS A 244 0.43 38.01 6.82
CA HIS A 244 0.74 37.95 8.24
C HIS A 244 0.63 36.53 8.85
N LEU A 245 -0.04 35.59 8.16
CA LEU A 245 -0.18 34.19 8.57
C LEU A 245 0.82 33.25 7.87
N HIS A 246 1.65 33.74 6.94
CA HIS A 246 2.57 32.88 6.18
C HIS A 246 3.53 32.11 7.07
N ASN A 247 4.09 32.76 8.10
CA ASN A 247 4.98 32.09 9.05
C ASN A 247 4.25 31.04 9.91
N TYR A 248 2.96 31.26 10.20
CA TYR A 248 2.16 30.33 10.98
C TYR A 248 1.88 29.04 10.20
N PHE A 249 1.58 29.16 8.91
CA PHE A 249 1.35 28.02 8.02
C PHE A 249 2.59 27.47 7.33
N ALA A 250 3.79 27.98 7.65
CA ALA A 250 5.02 27.59 6.95
C ALA A 250 5.32 26.09 7.07
N ASP A 251 5.03 25.50 8.23
CA ASP A 251 5.25 24.07 8.48
C ASP A 251 4.14 23.18 7.93
N TYR A 252 2.95 23.75 7.67
CA TYR A 252 1.79 23.03 7.17
C TYR A 252 0.86 23.94 6.35
N PRO A 253 1.22 24.28 5.09
CA PRO A 253 0.35 25.06 4.24
C PRO A 253 -0.95 24.31 3.97
N LEU A 254 -2.08 24.99 4.11
CA LEU A 254 -3.40 24.41 3.88
C LEU A 254 -3.73 24.33 2.38
N ALA A 255 -4.85 23.66 2.06
CA ALA A 255 -5.40 23.58 0.70
C ALA A 255 -4.38 23.08 -0.35
N PRO A 256 -3.92 21.81 -0.25
CA PRO A 256 -3.01 21.25 -1.24
C PRO A 256 -3.64 21.24 -2.63
N GLU A 257 -2.83 21.49 -3.66
CA GLU A 257 -3.26 21.50 -5.06
C GLU A 257 -2.36 20.62 -5.91
N LYS A 258 -2.92 20.03 -6.97
CA LYS A 258 -2.14 19.35 -7.99
C LYS A 258 -1.54 20.41 -8.91
N GLN A 259 -0.22 20.45 -9.01
CA GLN A 259 0.47 21.33 -9.95
C GLN A 259 1.84 20.77 -10.34
N ILE A 260 2.36 21.27 -11.46
CA ILE A 260 3.71 20.99 -11.91
C ILE A 260 4.68 21.90 -11.16
N VAL A 261 5.67 21.30 -10.50
CA VAL A 261 6.73 22.07 -9.84
C VAL A 261 7.75 22.50 -10.90
N LEU A 262 7.96 23.80 -11.08
CA LEU A 262 8.93 24.29 -12.07
C LEU A 262 10.37 24.13 -11.56
N GLU A 263 11.33 23.86 -12.46
CA GLU A 263 12.75 23.73 -12.09
C GLU A 263 13.31 25.02 -11.43
N ASP A 264 12.75 26.18 -11.78
CA ASP A 264 13.14 27.45 -11.19
C ASP A 264 12.68 27.62 -9.73
N TRP A 265 11.74 26.79 -9.27
CA TRP A 265 11.33 26.75 -7.86
C TRP A 265 12.29 25.92 -7.02
N PHE A 266 13.23 25.19 -7.64
CA PHE A 266 14.16 24.34 -6.92
C PHE A 266 15.19 25.17 -6.16
N SER A 267 15.36 24.83 -4.89
CA SER A 267 16.54 25.21 -4.14
C SER A 267 17.82 24.69 -4.82
N LEU A 268 18.96 25.33 -4.57
CA LEU A 268 20.26 24.86 -5.06
C LEU A 268 20.55 23.40 -4.67
N TYR A 269 20.02 22.95 -3.53
CA TYR A 269 20.11 21.56 -3.10
C TYR A 269 19.31 20.62 -4.01
N ASN A 270 18.05 20.95 -4.30
CA ASN A 270 17.20 20.13 -5.18
C ASN A 270 17.76 20.08 -6.61
N LYS A 271 18.29 21.19 -7.12
CA LYS A 271 18.97 21.22 -8.44
C LYS A 271 20.15 20.24 -8.50
N LYS A 272 20.93 20.13 -7.43
CA LYS A 272 22.03 19.14 -7.33
C LYS A 272 21.51 17.70 -7.30
N LEU A 273 20.43 17.42 -6.58
CA LEU A 273 19.84 16.07 -6.51
C LEU A 273 19.29 15.58 -7.85
N VAL A 274 18.67 16.47 -8.63
CA VAL A 274 18.21 16.14 -9.99
C VAL A 274 19.38 15.71 -10.89
N GLN A 275 20.53 16.37 -10.74
CA GLN A 275 21.75 16.05 -11.50
C GLN A 275 22.47 14.80 -10.99
N ASP A 276 22.22 14.38 -9.75
CA ASP A 276 22.78 13.17 -9.18
C ASP A 276 22.15 11.93 -9.84
N LYS A 277 22.97 11.14 -10.54
CA LYS A 277 22.51 9.94 -11.24
C LYS A 277 21.98 8.85 -10.31
N ASN A 278 22.43 8.83 -9.05
CA ASN A 278 21.97 7.85 -8.06
C ASN A 278 20.60 8.21 -7.49
N VAL A 279 20.14 9.46 -7.63
CA VAL A 279 18.90 9.97 -7.03
C VAL A 279 17.90 10.39 -8.10
N GLY A 280 18.26 11.33 -8.97
CA GLY A 280 17.38 11.89 -10.00
C GLY A 280 17.56 11.27 -11.39
N ASN A 281 18.41 10.24 -11.53
CA ASN A 281 18.79 9.67 -12.84
C ASN A 281 19.35 10.73 -13.83
N GLY A 282 19.80 11.87 -13.31
CA GLY A 282 20.34 12.99 -14.09
C GLY A 282 19.30 13.81 -14.86
N LYS A 283 17.99 13.66 -14.61
CA LYS A 283 16.94 14.38 -15.35
C LYS A 283 15.74 14.74 -14.48
N TYR A 284 15.23 15.96 -14.64
CA TYR A 284 13.93 16.34 -14.09
C TYR A 284 12.78 15.72 -14.91
N VAL A 285 11.81 15.14 -14.22
CA VAL A 285 10.57 14.63 -14.82
C VAL A 285 9.44 15.54 -14.36
N SER A 286 8.90 16.31 -15.32
CA SER A 286 7.75 17.19 -15.09
C SER A 286 6.48 16.37 -15.00
N GLU A 287 5.96 16.22 -13.80
CA GLU A 287 4.70 15.56 -13.49
C GLU A 287 3.92 16.43 -12.51
N GLU A 288 2.59 16.35 -12.57
CA GLU A 288 1.76 16.93 -11.52
C GLU A 288 2.04 16.24 -10.19
N LYS A 289 2.20 17.05 -9.15
CA LYS A 289 2.36 16.59 -7.77
C LYS A 289 1.34 17.31 -6.90
N LEU A 290 0.82 16.61 -5.90
CA LEU A 290 0.06 17.26 -4.85
C LEU A 290 1.05 18.03 -3.96
N VAL A 291 0.94 19.36 -3.93
CA VAL A 291 1.85 20.22 -3.19
C VAL A 291 1.10 21.19 -2.30
N GLN A 292 1.72 21.50 -1.17
CA GLN A 292 1.22 22.46 -0.19
C GLN A 292 2.02 23.76 -0.35
N THR A 293 1.40 24.79 -0.93
CA THR A 293 2.03 26.09 -1.17
C THR A 293 1.14 27.21 -0.64
N LEU A 294 1.75 28.33 -0.24
CA LEU A 294 1.03 29.54 0.20
C LEU A 294 0.55 30.42 -0.97
N PHE A 295 0.68 29.94 -2.22
CA PHE A 295 0.17 30.66 -3.38
C PHE A 295 -1.35 30.76 -3.34
N THR A 296 -1.88 31.86 -3.85
CA THR A 296 -3.32 32.01 -4.10
C THR A 296 -3.82 30.85 -4.93
N LYS A 297 -4.90 30.22 -4.48
CA LYS A 297 -5.60 29.15 -5.19
C LYS A 297 -6.77 29.76 -5.94
N LYS A 298 -6.99 29.32 -7.16
CA LYS A 298 -8.14 29.71 -7.99
C LYS A 298 -9.00 28.50 -8.24
N ASN A 299 -10.32 28.69 -8.20
CA ASN A 299 -11.30 27.62 -8.45
C ASN A 299 -11.04 26.36 -7.61
N TYR A 300 -10.69 26.55 -6.33
CA TYR A 300 -10.40 25.45 -5.43
C TYR A 300 -11.69 24.78 -4.98
N ALA A 301 -11.84 23.50 -5.31
CA ALA A 301 -12.94 22.68 -4.82
C ALA A 301 -12.73 22.30 -3.34
N VAL A 302 -13.67 22.67 -2.49
CA VAL A 302 -13.70 22.35 -1.06
C VAL A 302 -15.04 21.72 -0.68
N HIS A 303 -14.99 20.72 0.18
CA HIS A 303 -16.16 20.06 0.78
C HIS A 303 -16.43 20.65 2.17
N TYR A 304 -17.70 20.93 2.43
CA TYR A 304 -18.31 21.30 3.71
C TYR A 304 -18.01 20.30 4.84
#